data_AF-A0A954R4F7-F1
#
_entry.id   AF-A0A954R4F7-F1
#
_cell.length_a   1.000
_cell.length_b   1.000
_cell.length_c   1.000
_cell.angle_alpha   90.00
_cell.angle_beta   90.00
_cell.angle_gamma   90.00
#
_symmetry.space_group_name_H-M   'P 1'
#
loop_
_entity.id
_entity.type
_entity.pdbx_description
1 polymer ?
#
loop_
_entity_poly.entity_id
_entity_poly.type
_entity_poly.pdbx_seq_one_letter_code
_entity_poly.pdbx_strand_id
1 'polypeptide(L)'
;AERPASAEQVANELATFASGANLVSLVERWAETPTGDNGTSGFPSFKQTARPLWAMFGVGVLISVSLAMFWGIWLMPPSRSDPTSEASSVAPHWQERFELPEIREELLAINPRLKIPPSLEDWINQRKRIITVSRSAQADFHTIQEAVAALNAHEAIELLDEGPYDERVLIAQPPEDTGIFSRVGAVISPSQFEYKDGVPAETHRCLYVDGFRIAGLRFIDDTPHDTHVLQNWTCRGLVVEHCDFVRASPSTGPPSDHIVSFNIHSDSEHPTVLRHCVFLDRIVAVYINNLSGVFVFHHNVLRSRSHQYSTVGFSAVNEDGPKGDFQIIGRYNVIEQLGKGTAVNIKRQQLEPRNLHVHLCQNTFPADSQAIFIRTPTPDCDVTVQRNLYRGRPLRVDLGEFNSGEFAMAWNLGYNAYPPILGGVPLETVLSSNSDIVGTLPYLSNNPLDVGRYLRLKPDSAPARMLDERGLDSFAGALPPGEASDEDDWFTRSVRRLQAHGDVAKEQQGP
;
A
#
# COMPACT_ATOMS: atom_id res chain seq x y z
N ALA A 1 7.20 29.33 9.34
CA ALA A 1 8.32 28.67 10.03
C ALA A 1 7.78 28.15 11.36
N GLU A 2 6.99 27.09 11.31
CA GLU A 2 6.51 26.44 12.52
C GLU A 2 7.56 25.44 13.00
N ARG A 3 7.71 25.35 14.31
CA ARG A 3 8.68 24.48 14.96
C ARG A 3 8.34 23.02 14.63
N PRO A 4 9.33 22.15 14.37
CA PRO A 4 9.07 20.71 14.33
C PRO A 4 8.37 20.28 15.63
N ALA A 5 7.50 19.26 15.55
CA ALA A 5 6.79 18.68 16.69
C ALA A 5 7.75 18.59 17.89
N SER A 6 7.33 19.12 19.04
CA SER A 6 8.21 19.15 20.20
C SER A 6 8.58 17.71 20.58
N ALA A 7 9.80 17.51 21.08
CA ALA A 7 10.21 16.21 21.60
C ALA A 7 9.22 15.66 22.65
N GLU A 8 8.45 16.54 23.30
CA GLU A 8 7.36 16.22 24.22
C GLU A 8 6.16 15.54 23.55
N GLN A 9 5.80 15.95 22.32
CA GLN A 9 4.70 15.35 21.57
C GLN A 9 5.06 13.93 21.11
N VAL A 10 6.29 13.74 20.63
CA VAL A 10 6.84 12.43 20.29
C VAL A 10 6.99 11.55 21.54
N ALA A 11 7.45 12.12 22.65
CA ALA A 11 7.56 11.40 23.92
C ALA A 11 6.20 10.97 24.50
N ASN A 12 5.15 11.78 24.34
CA ASN A 12 3.80 11.42 24.79
C ASN A 12 3.19 10.28 23.97
N GLU A 13 3.45 10.24 22.66
CA GLU A 13 3.05 9.13 21.81
C GLU A 13 3.82 7.84 22.16
N LEU A 14 5.14 7.94 22.39
CA LEU A 14 5.98 6.80 22.80
C LEU A 14 5.65 6.29 24.22
N ALA A 15 5.34 7.18 25.16
CA ALA A 15 4.98 6.80 26.54
C ALA A 15 3.63 6.08 26.61
N THR A 16 2.68 6.45 25.75
CA THR A 16 1.39 5.76 25.64
C THR A 16 1.58 4.32 25.13
N PHE A 17 2.57 4.11 24.26
CA PHE A 17 2.93 2.81 23.68
C PHE A 17 3.61 1.84 24.66
N ALA A 18 4.47 2.34 25.56
CA ALA A 18 5.23 1.49 26.49
C ALA A 18 4.43 0.92 27.68
N SER A 19 3.22 1.43 27.95
CA SER A 19 2.43 1.07 29.15
C SER A 19 1.69 -0.28 29.08
N GLY A 20 1.85 -1.05 28.01
CA GLY A 20 1.03 -2.23 27.69
C GLY A 20 1.43 -3.59 28.28
N ALA A 21 2.48 -3.72 29.10
CA ALA A 21 2.90 -5.02 29.64
C ALA A 21 2.88 -5.05 31.17
N ASN A 22 1.89 -5.71 31.78
CA ASN A 22 1.90 -5.97 33.23
C ASN A 22 1.31 -7.34 33.58
N LEU A 23 2.16 -8.37 33.50
CA LEU A 23 1.88 -9.75 33.90
C LEU A 23 1.99 -9.96 35.44
N VAL A 24 2.50 -8.96 36.16
CA VAL A 24 2.76 -9.02 37.61
C VAL A 24 1.49 -8.79 38.44
N SER A 25 0.51 -8.03 37.93
CA SER A 25 -0.71 -7.69 38.65
C SER A 25 -1.73 -8.83 38.77
N LEU A 26 -1.59 -9.90 37.97
CA LEU A 26 -2.48 -11.06 37.98
C LEU A 26 -2.13 -12.06 39.09
N VAL A 27 -0.86 -12.14 39.49
CA VAL A 27 -0.39 -13.05 40.53
C VAL A 27 -0.68 -12.51 41.93
N GLU A 28 -0.66 -11.20 42.13
CA GLU A 28 -0.95 -10.57 43.42
C GLU A 28 -2.45 -10.64 43.79
N ARG A 29 -3.36 -10.66 42.80
CA ARG A 29 -4.82 -10.75 43.04
C ARG A 29 -5.32 -12.14 43.47
N TRP A 30 -4.51 -13.18 43.35
CA TRP A 30 -4.89 -14.53 43.79
C TRP A 30 -4.52 -14.83 45.24
N ALA A 31 -3.67 -14.00 45.86
CA ALA A 31 -3.20 -14.21 47.23
C ALA A 31 -4.11 -13.61 48.31
N GLU A 32 -5.09 -12.78 47.94
CA GLU A 32 -5.98 -12.09 48.88
C GLU A 32 -7.42 -12.59 48.75
N THR A 33 -7.73 -13.71 49.41
CA THR A 33 -9.13 -14.05 49.74
C THR A 33 -9.26 -14.20 51.25
N PRO A 34 -10.06 -13.36 51.94
CA PRO A 34 -10.25 -13.49 53.39
C PRO A 34 -11.18 -14.66 53.67
N THR A 35 -10.77 -15.57 54.57
CA THR A 35 -11.67 -16.55 55.16
C THR A 35 -12.38 -15.92 56.34
N GLY A 36 -13.71 -15.78 56.21
CA GLY A 36 -14.59 -15.27 57.25
C GLY A 36 -14.69 -16.23 58.43
N ASP A 37 -14.56 -15.66 59.62
CA ASP A 37 -14.63 -16.33 60.91
C ASP A 37 -16.10 -16.44 61.37
N ASN A 38 -16.53 -17.61 61.82
CA ASN A 38 -17.71 -17.78 62.67
C ASN A 38 -17.57 -19.08 63.46
N GLY A 39 -17.44 -18.93 64.78
CA GLY A 39 -17.13 -20.01 65.70
C GLY A 39 -18.26 -20.99 65.96
N THR A 40 -17.90 -22.22 66.34
CA THR A 40 -18.34 -22.89 67.58
C THR A 40 -17.68 -24.26 67.73
N SER A 41 -17.26 -24.51 68.98
CA SER A 41 -16.89 -25.75 69.68
C SER A 41 -16.80 -27.10 68.94
N GLY A 42 -15.63 -27.76 69.10
CA GLY A 42 -15.53 -29.13 69.61
C GLY A 42 -15.44 -30.26 68.57
N PHE A 43 -14.22 -30.58 68.13
CA PHE A 43 -13.66 -31.94 67.87
C PHE A 43 -12.24 -31.75 67.29
N PRO A 44 -11.23 -32.60 67.58
CA PRO A 44 -9.91 -32.47 66.97
C PRO A 44 -10.04 -32.78 65.48
N SER A 45 -9.87 -31.76 64.63
CA SER A 45 -10.09 -31.89 63.20
C SER A 45 -9.01 -32.77 62.56
N PHE A 46 -9.46 -33.78 61.81
CA PHE A 46 -8.67 -34.62 60.90
C PHE A 46 -7.99 -33.80 59.76
N LYS A 47 -8.14 -32.48 59.75
CA LYS A 47 -7.71 -31.56 58.66
C LYS A 47 -6.29 -31.01 58.82
N GLN A 48 -5.65 -31.13 59.99
CA GLN A 48 -4.28 -30.62 60.17
C GLN A 48 -3.17 -31.60 59.75
N THR A 49 -3.45 -32.90 59.66
CA THR A 49 -2.48 -33.90 59.19
C THR A 49 -2.64 -34.27 57.70
N ALA A 50 -3.77 -33.96 57.08
CA ALA A 50 -4.01 -34.28 55.66
C ALA A 50 -3.42 -33.25 54.68
N ARG A 51 -3.28 -31.97 55.07
CA ARG A 51 -2.76 -30.91 54.20
C ARG A 51 -1.32 -31.13 53.71
N PRO A 52 -0.33 -31.52 54.54
CA PRO A 52 1.01 -31.78 54.04
C PRO A 52 1.07 -33.02 53.15
N LEU A 53 0.21 -34.03 53.40
CA LEU A 53 0.13 -35.24 52.57
C LEU A 53 -0.43 -34.95 51.18
N TRP A 54 -1.47 -34.11 51.06
CA TRP A 54 -2.02 -33.71 49.75
C TRP A 54 -1.07 -32.81 48.96
N ALA A 55 -0.33 -31.92 49.62
CA ALA A 55 0.70 -31.12 48.97
C ALA A 55 1.85 -31.99 48.44
N MET A 56 2.32 -32.96 49.22
CA MET A 56 3.34 -33.90 48.77
C MET A 56 2.84 -34.82 47.64
N PHE A 57 1.57 -35.22 47.67
CA PHE A 57 0.97 -36.02 46.59
C PHE A 57 0.86 -35.20 45.29
N GLY A 58 0.44 -33.94 45.37
CA GLY A 58 0.37 -33.03 44.21
C GLY A 58 1.73 -32.79 43.57
N VAL A 59 2.78 -32.57 44.38
CA VAL A 59 4.16 -32.41 43.90
C VAL A 59 4.68 -33.71 43.27
N GLY A 60 4.38 -34.87 43.86
CA GLY A 60 4.77 -36.18 43.31
C GLY A 60 4.13 -36.47 41.96
N VAL A 61 2.85 -36.12 41.77
CA VAL A 61 2.14 -36.26 40.49
C VAL A 61 2.73 -35.34 39.43
N LEU A 62 3.01 -34.07 39.76
CA LEU A 62 3.63 -33.13 38.83
C LEU A 62 5.03 -33.58 38.38
N ILE A 63 5.85 -34.07 39.31
CA ILE A 63 7.18 -34.61 38.97
C ILE A 63 7.07 -35.84 38.07
N SER A 64 6.10 -36.73 38.34
CA SER A 64 5.88 -37.94 37.56
C SER A 64 5.40 -37.65 36.14
N VAL A 65 4.49 -36.68 35.98
CA VAL A 65 4.01 -36.22 34.67
C VAL A 65 5.13 -35.55 33.89
N SER A 66 5.93 -34.69 34.52
CA SER A 66 7.09 -34.04 33.88
C SER A 66 8.15 -35.05 33.44
N LEU A 67 8.45 -36.05 34.27
CA LEU A 67 9.39 -37.13 33.90
C LEU A 67 8.85 -38.00 32.78
N ALA A 68 7.55 -38.31 32.77
CA ALA A 68 6.91 -39.08 31.70
C ALA A 68 6.91 -38.31 30.37
N MET A 69 6.66 -37.00 30.38
CA MET A 69 6.79 -36.15 29.20
C MET A 69 8.23 -36.06 28.71
N PHE A 70 9.19 -35.90 29.62
CA PHE A 70 10.61 -35.83 29.29
C PHE A 70 11.11 -37.13 28.65
N TRP A 71 10.69 -38.29 29.17
CA TRP A 71 10.99 -39.60 28.58
C TRP A 71 10.23 -39.87 27.28
N GLY A 72 8.98 -39.41 27.16
CA GLY A 72 8.20 -39.51 25.92
C GLY A 72 8.85 -38.75 24.77
N ILE A 73 9.43 -37.58 25.03
CA ILE A 73 10.17 -36.78 24.05
C ILE A 73 11.48 -37.46 23.64
N TRP A 74 12.14 -38.17 24.55
CA TRP A 74 13.43 -38.84 24.29
C TRP A 74 13.30 -40.20 23.58
N LEU A 75 12.16 -40.88 23.74
CA LEU A 75 11.92 -42.21 23.17
C LEU A 75 11.14 -42.18 21.84
N MET A 76 10.64 -41.02 21.40
CA MET A 76 10.13 -40.89 20.04
C MET A 76 11.32 -40.87 19.07
N PRO A 77 11.42 -41.81 18.12
CA PRO A 77 12.42 -41.73 17.07
C PRO A 77 12.22 -40.39 16.35
N PRO A 78 13.30 -39.67 16.00
CA PRO A 78 13.18 -38.41 15.28
C PRO A 78 12.35 -38.67 14.04
N SER A 79 11.19 -38.01 13.97
CA SER A 79 10.36 -37.97 12.79
C SER A 79 11.25 -37.49 11.64
N ARG A 80 11.71 -38.42 10.80
CA ARG A 80 12.26 -38.11 9.47
C ARG A 80 11.10 -37.62 8.61
N SER A 81 10.67 -36.39 8.85
CA SER A 81 10.14 -35.57 7.77
C SER A 81 11.35 -35.18 6.93
N ASP A 82 11.51 -35.78 5.76
CA ASP A 82 12.48 -35.30 4.76
C ASP A 82 12.23 -33.80 4.55
N PRO A 83 13.17 -32.91 4.92
CA PRO A 83 13.06 -31.48 4.63
C PRO A 83 13.39 -31.18 3.17
N THR A 84 13.63 -32.19 2.36
CA THR A 84 13.82 -32.06 0.91
C THR A 84 12.46 -32.05 0.21
N SER A 85 11.52 -31.21 0.66
CA SER A 85 10.74 -30.52 -0.36
C SER A 85 11.74 -29.59 -1.00
N GLU A 86 12.09 -29.84 -2.27
CA GLU A 86 12.77 -28.86 -3.10
C GLU A 86 12.07 -27.53 -2.86
N ALA A 87 12.70 -26.66 -2.06
CA ALA A 87 12.33 -25.27 -1.98
C ALA A 87 12.59 -24.78 -3.39
N SER A 88 11.51 -24.81 -4.18
CA SER A 88 11.46 -24.47 -5.57
C SER A 88 12.30 -23.22 -5.74
N SER A 89 13.49 -23.37 -6.32
CA SER A 89 14.47 -22.31 -6.53
C SER A 89 14.03 -21.36 -7.64
N VAL A 90 12.72 -21.13 -7.73
CA VAL A 90 12.14 -20.05 -8.53
C VAL A 90 12.66 -18.80 -7.85
N ALA A 91 13.73 -18.25 -8.44
CA ALA A 91 14.22 -16.93 -8.09
C ALA A 91 12.99 -16.02 -7.98
N PRO A 92 12.86 -15.25 -6.89
CA PRO A 92 11.69 -14.44 -6.70
C PRO A 92 11.43 -13.64 -7.97
N HIS A 93 10.25 -13.80 -8.54
CA HIS A 93 9.81 -13.28 -9.85
C HIS A 93 9.89 -11.74 -9.98
N TRP A 94 10.36 -11.04 -8.96
CA TRP A 94 10.57 -9.60 -8.92
C TRP A 94 12.09 -9.24 -8.87
N GLN A 95 13.03 -10.19 -9.00
CA GLN A 95 14.46 -9.86 -9.12
C GLN A 95 14.87 -9.32 -10.50
N GLU A 96 13.96 -9.29 -11.48
CA GLU A 96 14.26 -8.78 -12.81
C GLU A 96 14.21 -7.25 -12.88
N ARG A 97 15.14 -6.67 -13.66
CA ARG A 97 15.39 -5.23 -13.79
C ARG A 97 14.11 -4.43 -14.08
N PHE A 98 13.49 -3.91 -13.03
CA PHE A 98 12.26 -3.12 -13.13
C PHE A 98 12.47 -1.68 -13.59
N GLU A 99 13.71 -1.19 -13.54
CA GLU A 99 13.98 0.16 -14.01
C GLU A 99 14.18 0.17 -15.51
N LEU A 100 13.08 0.45 -16.21
CA LEU A 100 13.08 0.93 -17.58
C LEU A 100 13.80 2.29 -17.58
N PRO A 101 15.03 2.41 -18.16
CA PRO A 101 15.74 3.68 -18.24
C PRO A 101 14.88 4.79 -18.87
N GLU A 102 13.90 4.42 -19.69
CA GLU A 102 12.95 5.32 -20.33
C GLU A 102 12.12 6.11 -19.32
N ILE A 103 11.63 5.48 -18.23
CA ILE A 103 10.79 6.19 -17.25
C ILE A 103 11.60 7.27 -16.53
N ARG A 104 12.87 6.98 -16.24
CA ARG A 104 13.76 7.93 -15.56
C ARG A 104 13.91 9.20 -16.39
N GLU A 105 14.21 9.05 -17.67
CA GLU A 105 14.35 10.18 -18.60
C GLU A 105 13.03 10.93 -18.79
N GLU A 106 11.89 10.22 -18.86
CA GLU A 106 10.57 10.84 -18.92
C GLU A 106 10.24 11.68 -17.66
N LEU A 107 10.56 11.17 -16.46
CA LEU A 107 10.35 11.90 -15.21
C LEU A 107 11.25 13.14 -15.13
N LEU A 108 12.51 13.03 -15.55
CA LEU A 108 13.43 14.19 -15.60
C LEU A 108 13.02 15.21 -16.67
N ALA A 109 12.40 14.78 -17.77
CA ALA A 109 11.86 15.69 -18.77
C ALA A 109 10.68 16.51 -18.22
N ILE A 110 9.87 15.93 -17.33
CA ILE A 110 8.77 16.64 -16.63
C ILE A 110 9.36 17.60 -15.58
N ASN A 111 10.29 17.11 -14.76
CA ASN A 111 10.93 17.92 -13.73
C ASN A 111 12.42 17.54 -13.59
N PRO A 112 13.33 18.36 -14.15
CA PRO A 112 14.78 18.10 -14.13
C PRO A 112 15.42 18.10 -12.74
N ARG A 113 14.71 18.56 -11.71
CA ARG A 113 15.19 18.62 -10.32
C ARG A 113 14.86 17.38 -9.52
N LEU A 114 14.10 16.44 -10.07
CA LEU A 114 13.74 15.21 -9.37
C LEU A 114 14.97 14.36 -9.08
N LYS A 115 15.17 14.06 -7.79
CA LYS A 115 16.08 13.01 -7.35
C LYS A 115 15.35 11.69 -7.41
N ILE A 116 15.37 11.08 -8.59
CA ILE A 116 14.73 9.78 -8.83
C ILE A 116 15.44 8.73 -7.96
N PRO A 117 14.69 7.98 -7.13
CA PRO A 117 15.27 6.92 -6.32
C PRO A 117 15.99 5.88 -7.21
N PRO A 118 17.14 5.34 -6.78
CA PRO A 118 17.80 4.26 -7.50
C PRO A 118 16.95 2.98 -7.53
N SER A 119 17.31 2.03 -8.40
CA SER A 119 16.71 0.70 -8.41
C SER A 119 16.81 0.02 -7.05
N LEU A 120 15.93 -0.95 -6.77
CA LEU A 120 15.93 -1.66 -5.49
C LEU A 120 17.29 -2.34 -5.26
N GLU A 121 17.82 -3.02 -6.26
CA GLU A 121 19.12 -3.69 -6.16
C GLU A 121 20.26 -2.70 -5.99
N ASP A 122 20.29 -1.59 -6.73
CA ASP A 122 21.31 -0.55 -6.56
C ASP A 122 21.26 0.06 -5.15
N TRP A 123 20.04 0.28 -4.62
CA TRP A 123 19.85 0.77 -3.26
C TRP A 123 20.30 -0.24 -2.20
N ILE A 124 19.94 -1.52 -2.34
CA ILE A 124 20.38 -2.61 -1.46
C ILE A 124 21.92 -2.71 -1.46
N ASN A 125 22.55 -2.65 -2.64
CA ASN A 125 24.00 -2.71 -2.78
C ASN A 125 24.74 -1.51 -2.16
N GLN A 126 24.04 -0.39 -1.95
CA GLN A 126 24.58 0.79 -1.28
C GLN A 126 24.44 0.72 0.26
N ARG A 127 23.76 -0.29 0.82
CA ARG A 127 23.57 -0.40 2.26
C ARG A 127 24.87 -0.80 2.94
N LYS A 128 25.16 -0.16 4.08
CA LYS A 128 26.33 -0.51 4.91
C LYS A 128 26.18 -1.90 5.53
N ARG A 129 24.95 -2.23 5.91
CA ARG A 129 24.56 -3.48 6.52
C ARG A 129 23.09 -3.77 6.22
N ILE A 130 22.79 -5.05 6.04
CA ILE A 130 21.43 -5.57 6.02
C ILE A 130 21.23 -6.30 7.35
N ILE A 131 20.23 -5.85 8.11
CA ILE A 131 19.72 -6.50 9.31
C ILE A 131 18.63 -7.47 8.88
N THR A 132 18.64 -8.67 9.42
CA THR A 132 17.70 -9.72 9.04
C THR A 132 16.61 -9.91 10.08
N VAL A 133 15.40 -10.21 9.62
CA VAL A 133 14.27 -10.58 10.48
C VAL A 133 13.68 -11.89 10.00
N SER A 134 13.47 -12.80 10.93
CA SER A 134 12.76 -14.07 10.72
C SER A 134 12.12 -14.52 12.01
N ARG A 135 10.99 -15.21 11.90
CA ARG A 135 10.37 -15.89 13.05
C ARG A 135 11.20 -17.08 13.55
N SER A 136 12.18 -17.53 12.75
CA SER A 136 13.14 -18.57 13.14
C SER A 136 14.34 -17.99 13.91
N ALA A 137 15.08 -18.85 14.62
CA ALA A 137 16.26 -18.47 15.42
C ALA A 137 17.51 -18.05 14.62
N GLN A 138 17.41 -17.90 13.30
CA GLN A 138 18.56 -17.66 12.41
C GLN A 138 18.76 -16.20 11.98
N ALA A 139 17.82 -15.31 12.31
CA ALA A 139 17.90 -13.89 11.96
C ALA A 139 18.47 -13.03 13.11
N ASP A 140 18.87 -11.80 12.79
CA ASP A 140 19.32 -10.81 13.80
C ASP A 140 18.19 -10.46 14.79
N PHE A 141 16.94 -10.42 14.30
CA PHE A 141 15.75 -10.10 15.09
C PHE A 141 14.57 -11.03 14.78
N HIS A 142 13.65 -11.15 15.73
CA HIS A 142 12.45 -11.99 15.60
C HIS A 142 11.21 -11.22 15.14
N THR A 143 11.20 -9.91 15.39
CA THR A 143 10.10 -9.01 15.03
C THR A 143 10.61 -7.85 14.17
N ILE A 144 9.71 -7.32 13.35
CA ILE A 144 9.98 -6.13 12.53
C ILE A 144 10.22 -4.93 13.43
N GLN A 145 9.44 -4.77 14.50
CA GLN A 145 9.55 -3.61 15.38
C GLN A 145 10.89 -3.55 16.13
N GLU A 146 11.45 -4.69 16.55
CA GLU A 146 12.79 -4.74 17.15
C GLU A 146 13.87 -4.32 16.14
N ALA A 147 13.77 -4.79 14.89
CA ALA A 147 14.71 -4.40 13.85
C ALA A 147 14.61 -2.92 13.48
N VAL A 148 13.39 -2.35 13.44
CA VAL A 148 13.17 -0.90 13.24
C VAL A 148 13.81 -0.10 14.38
N ALA A 149 13.70 -0.56 15.63
CA ALA A 149 14.31 0.11 16.77
C ALA A 149 15.85 0.04 16.77
N ALA A 150 16.44 -0.97 16.13
CA ALA A 150 17.88 -1.15 16.03
C ALA A 150 18.51 -0.55 14.75
N LEU A 151 17.69 -0.02 13.85
CA LEU A 151 18.11 0.47 12.54
C LEU A 151 19.02 1.69 12.66
N ASN A 152 20.13 1.72 11.94
CA ASN A 152 21.03 2.87 11.83
C ASN A 152 20.99 3.48 10.42
N ALA A 153 21.54 4.69 10.26
CA ALA A 153 21.60 5.37 8.97
C ALA A 153 22.34 4.54 7.90
N HIS A 154 21.75 4.47 6.71
CA HIS A 154 22.20 3.64 5.59
C HIS A 154 22.19 2.12 5.81
N GLU A 155 21.41 1.62 6.76
CA GLU A 155 21.10 0.20 6.91
C GLU A 155 19.73 -0.13 6.29
N ALA A 156 19.47 -1.41 6.09
CA ALA A 156 18.17 -1.91 5.66
C ALA A 156 17.76 -3.15 6.44
N ILE A 157 16.45 -3.40 6.51
CA ILE A 157 15.84 -4.57 7.11
C ILE A 157 15.40 -5.52 6.01
N GLU A 158 15.85 -6.78 6.04
CA GLU A 158 15.39 -7.84 5.15
C GLU A 158 14.55 -8.87 5.90
N LEU A 159 13.31 -9.09 5.44
CA LEU A 159 12.46 -10.17 5.95
C LEU A 159 12.75 -11.46 5.15
N LEU A 160 13.30 -12.47 5.86
CA LEU A 160 13.82 -13.70 5.25
C LEU A 160 12.75 -14.79 5.05
N ASP A 161 11.63 -14.73 5.76
CA ASP A 161 10.53 -15.69 5.62
C ASP A 161 9.23 -15.03 5.17
N GLU A 162 8.29 -15.83 4.66
CA GLU A 162 7.05 -15.33 4.07
C GLU A 162 6.04 -14.76 5.09
N GLY A 163 6.27 -14.92 6.40
CA GLY A 163 5.31 -14.56 7.43
C GLY A 163 4.14 -15.56 7.58
N PRO A 164 2.98 -15.14 8.12
CA PRO A 164 2.65 -13.76 8.47
C PRO A 164 3.49 -13.25 9.65
N TYR A 165 3.88 -11.98 9.56
CA TYR A 165 4.36 -11.17 10.66
C TYR A 165 3.16 -10.49 11.30
N ASP A 166 2.69 -11.12 12.37
CA ASP A 166 1.50 -10.80 13.12
C ASP A 166 1.77 -9.67 14.13
N GLU A 167 2.14 -8.50 13.63
CA GLU A 167 2.52 -7.35 14.46
C GLU A 167 2.10 -6.01 13.87
N ARG A 168 1.95 -5.01 14.73
CA ARG A 168 1.81 -3.62 14.31
C ARG A 168 3.19 -3.02 14.06
N VAL A 169 3.39 -2.48 12.87
CA VAL A 169 4.67 -1.88 12.45
C VAL A 169 4.60 -0.36 12.56
N LEU A 170 5.35 0.22 13.49
CA LEU A 170 5.49 1.67 13.66
C LEU A 170 6.92 2.10 13.30
N ILE A 171 7.03 2.86 12.22
CA ILE A 171 8.28 3.44 11.70
C ILE A 171 8.22 4.93 11.99
N ALA A 172 8.68 5.34 13.16
CA ALA A 172 8.67 6.73 13.59
C ALA A 172 10.09 7.30 13.58
N GLN A 173 10.32 8.33 12.76
CA GLN A 173 11.62 9.02 12.63
C GLN A 173 12.79 8.05 12.38
N PRO A 174 12.70 7.13 11.39
CA PRO A 174 13.81 6.25 11.09
C PRO A 174 15.03 7.07 10.66
N PRO A 175 16.26 6.55 10.85
CA PRO A 175 17.45 7.21 10.33
C PRO A 175 17.36 7.44 8.81
N GLU A 176 18.10 8.43 8.31
CA GLU A 176 18.09 8.79 6.90
C GLU A 176 18.50 7.63 6.00
N ASP A 177 17.88 7.57 4.81
CA ASP A 177 18.21 6.60 3.77
C ASP A 177 18.22 5.16 4.31
N THR A 178 17.11 4.76 4.93
CA THR A 178 16.91 3.41 5.46
C THR A 178 15.68 2.76 4.84
N GLY A 179 15.42 1.49 5.13
CA GLY A 179 14.21 0.86 4.61
C GLY A 179 14.03 -0.57 5.05
N ILE A 180 12.89 -1.12 4.67
CA ILE A 180 12.50 -2.50 4.86
C ILE A 180 12.15 -3.12 3.51
N PHE A 181 12.65 -4.33 3.27
CA PHE A 181 12.32 -5.08 2.09
C PHE A 181 12.15 -6.57 2.39
N SER A 182 11.49 -7.28 1.49
CA SER A 182 11.47 -8.73 1.50
C SER A 182 11.69 -9.27 0.10
N ARG A 183 12.58 -10.27 0.02
CA ARG A 183 12.78 -10.99 -1.23
C ARG A 183 11.76 -12.09 -1.47
N VAL A 184 11.20 -12.63 -0.40
CA VAL A 184 10.27 -13.75 -0.42
C VAL A 184 8.81 -13.30 -0.46
N GLY A 185 8.56 -11.99 -0.45
CA GLY A 185 7.18 -11.48 -0.40
C GLY A 185 6.56 -11.64 0.99
N ALA A 186 7.29 -11.26 2.04
CA ALA A 186 6.80 -11.36 3.42
C ALA A 186 5.41 -10.72 3.59
N VAL A 187 4.54 -11.45 4.29
CA VAL A 187 3.19 -11.01 4.65
C VAL A 187 3.22 -10.30 6.00
N ILE A 188 2.71 -9.08 6.04
CA ILE A 188 2.49 -8.32 7.27
C ILE A 188 0.98 -8.24 7.50
N SER A 189 0.56 -8.63 8.70
CA SER A 189 -0.84 -8.67 9.11
C SER A 189 -1.01 -8.03 10.49
N PRO A 190 -2.02 -7.16 10.70
CA PRO A 190 -2.32 -6.62 12.02
C PRO A 190 -3.07 -7.67 12.87
N SER A 191 -2.33 -8.51 13.59
CA SER A 191 -2.89 -9.62 14.39
C SER A 191 -3.77 -9.23 15.57
N GLN A 192 -3.69 -7.97 16.02
CA GLN A 192 -4.45 -7.44 17.15
C GLN A 192 -5.09 -6.12 16.76
N PHE A 193 -6.26 -6.21 16.15
CA PHE A 193 -7.13 -5.06 16.01
C PHE A 193 -7.88 -4.84 17.33
N GLU A 194 -7.43 -3.86 18.10
CA GLU A 194 -8.14 -3.42 19.30
C GLU A 194 -8.91 -2.12 19.03
N TYR A 195 -10.06 -1.96 19.70
CA TYR A 195 -10.69 -0.65 19.77
C TYR A 195 -10.22 0.05 21.03
N LYS A 196 -9.60 1.22 20.89
CA LYS A 196 -9.33 2.09 22.03
C LYS A 196 -10.32 3.25 21.99
N ASP A 197 -11.20 3.32 22.99
CA ASP A 197 -12.19 4.39 23.15
C ASP A 197 -13.12 4.58 21.93
N GLY A 198 -13.45 3.48 21.25
CA GLY A 198 -14.29 3.50 20.03
C GLY A 198 -13.58 3.99 18.78
N VAL A 199 -12.28 4.30 18.86
CA VAL A 199 -11.42 4.61 17.73
C VAL A 199 -10.70 3.32 17.31
N PRO A 200 -10.72 2.95 16.01
CA PRO A 200 -9.94 1.84 15.48
C PRO A 200 -8.48 1.95 15.92
N ALA A 201 -7.90 0.88 16.50
CA ALA A 201 -6.45 0.86 16.68
C ALA A 201 -5.79 1.03 15.32
N GLU A 202 -4.79 1.89 15.34
CA GLU A 202 -3.99 2.25 14.20
C GLU A 202 -3.20 1.00 13.75
N THR A 203 -3.14 0.75 12.45
CA THR A 203 -2.40 -0.37 11.86
C THR A 203 -0.93 0.01 11.66
N HIS A 204 -0.39 -0.12 10.45
CA HIS A 204 1.00 0.20 10.12
C HIS A 204 1.16 1.70 9.88
N ARG A 205 2.20 2.29 10.48
CA ARG A 205 2.47 3.73 10.40
C ARG A 205 3.90 4.04 10.03
N CYS A 206 4.06 5.02 9.15
CA CYS A 206 5.32 5.68 8.86
C CYS A 206 5.20 7.16 9.21
N LEU A 207 5.87 7.59 10.28
CA LEU A 207 5.79 8.95 10.80
C LEU A 207 7.14 9.64 10.62
N TYR A 208 7.13 10.84 10.04
CA TYR A 208 8.30 11.72 9.91
C TYR A 208 9.48 11.03 9.20
N VAL A 209 9.20 10.32 8.12
CA VAL A 209 10.20 9.55 7.38
C VAL A 209 10.91 10.41 6.34
N ASP A 210 12.22 10.18 6.19
CA ASP A 210 13.09 10.93 5.30
C ASP A 210 14.00 9.98 4.52
N GLY A 211 13.68 9.74 3.25
CA GLY A 211 14.38 8.78 2.40
C GLY A 211 14.14 7.32 2.81
N PHE A 212 12.98 7.01 3.39
CA PHE A 212 12.64 5.64 3.79
C PHE A 212 12.07 4.81 2.63
N ARG A 213 12.46 3.53 2.53
CA ARG A 213 12.03 2.62 1.46
C ARG A 213 11.26 1.41 2.00
N ILE A 214 10.17 1.04 1.34
CA ILE A 214 9.34 -0.14 1.63
C ILE A 214 9.23 -0.95 0.32
N ALA A 215 9.74 -2.18 0.30
CA ALA A 215 9.81 -2.95 -0.93
C ALA A 215 9.43 -4.44 -0.79
N GLY A 216 8.65 -4.96 -1.75
CA GLY A 216 8.40 -6.41 -1.86
C GLY A 216 7.58 -7.00 -0.71
N LEU A 217 6.76 -6.20 -0.02
CA LEU A 217 5.95 -6.64 1.11
C LEU A 217 4.49 -6.85 0.69
N ARG A 218 3.81 -7.80 1.34
CA ARG A 218 2.38 -8.01 1.19
C ARG A 218 1.69 -7.58 2.48
N PHE A 219 0.93 -6.50 2.42
CA PHE A 219 0.08 -6.08 3.54
C PHE A 219 -1.30 -6.69 3.34
N ILE A 220 -1.66 -7.62 4.24
CA ILE A 220 -2.97 -8.26 4.24
C ILE A 220 -3.72 -7.75 5.45
N ASP A 221 -4.87 -7.13 5.20
CA ASP A 221 -5.74 -6.58 6.23
C ASP A 221 -7.09 -7.29 6.16
N ASP A 222 -7.39 -8.08 7.18
CA ASP A 222 -8.66 -8.77 7.36
C ASP A 222 -9.57 -8.07 8.38
N THR A 223 -9.17 -6.87 8.86
CA THR A 223 -9.92 -6.18 9.89
C THR A 223 -11.33 -5.81 9.38
N PRO A 224 -12.39 -6.07 10.16
CA PRO A 224 -13.77 -5.90 9.72
C PRO A 224 -14.20 -4.45 9.56
N HIS A 225 -13.30 -3.51 9.88
CA HIS A 225 -13.61 -2.12 10.07
C HIS A 225 -12.66 -1.21 9.29
N ASP A 226 -13.08 0.04 9.26
CA ASP A 226 -12.44 1.12 8.54
C ASP A 226 -11.12 1.49 9.23
N THR A 227 -10.05 0.81 8.79
CA THR A 227 -8.67 1.15 9.08
C THR A 227 -7.91 1.49 7.80
N HIS A 228 -6.83 2.25 7.91
CA HIS A 228 -5.80 2.24 6.88
C HIS A 228 -5.02 0.94 6.99
N VAL A 229 -4.47 0.41 5.91
CA VAL A 229 -3.46 -0.67 5.98
C VAL A 229 -2.10 -0.04 6.27
N LEU A 230 -1.75 1.01 5.53
CA LEU A 230 -0.54 1.79 5.75
C LEU A 230 -0.87 3.28 5.80
N GLN A 231 -0.61 3.91 6.93
CA GLN A 231 -0.77 5.34 7.12
C GLN A 231 0.58 6.03 7.23
N ASN A 232 0.83 6.98 6.34
CA ASN A 232 2.06 7.74 6.33
C ASN A 232 1.77 9.19 6.73
N TRP A 233 2.50 9.71 7.72
CA TRP A 233 2.45 11.10 8.15
C TRP A 233 3.80 11.78 7.99
N THR A 234 3.82 12.91 7.29
CA THR A 234 4.99 13.75 7.12
C THR A 234 6.15 13.00 6.47
N CYS A 235 6.04 12.71 5.18
CA CYS A 235 7.04 11.92 4.46
C CYS A 235 7.78 12.75 3.41
N ARG A 236 9.11 12.63 3.39
CA ARG A 236 9.99 13.16 2.36
C ARG A 236 10.79 12.01 1.74
N GLY A 237 10.81 11.91 0.40
CA GLY A 237 11.57 10.84 -0.27
C GLY A 237 11.11 9.41 0.06
N LEU A 238 9.85 9.20 0.48
CA LEU A 238 9.32 7.87 0.77
C LEU A 238 9.14 7.10 -0.54
N VAL A 239 9.67 5.88 -0.59
CA VAL A 239 9.52 4.96 -1.74
C VAL A 239 8.76 3.73 -1.29
N VAL A 240 7.62 3.45 -1.93
CA VAL A 240 6.85 2.22 -1.75
C VAL A 240 6.84 1.51 -3.09
N GLU A 241 7.39 0.30 -3.15
CA GLU A 241 7.49 -0.43 -4.41
C GLU A 241 7.32 -1.93 -4.30
N HIS A 242 6.87 -2.57 -5.38
CA HIS A 242 6.69 -4.03 -5.42
C HIS A 242 5.79 -4.58 -4.30
N CYS A 243 5.00 -3.74 -3.64
CA CYS A 243 4.14 -4.13 -2.53
C CYS A 243 2.74 -4.50 -3.01
N ASP A 244 2.13 -5.47 -2.33
CA ASP A 244 0.71 -5.78 -2.48
C ASP A 244 -0.03 -5.26 -1.26
N PHE A 245 -1.15 -4.58 -1.48
CA PHE A 245 -2.06 -4.16 -0.44
C PHE A 245 -3.42 -4.80 -0.68
N VAL A 246 -3.76 -5.75 0.17
CA VAL A 246 -4.94 -6.61 0.00
C VAL A 246 -5.80 -6.50 1.24
N ARG A 247 -7.07 -6.14 1.04
CA ARG A 247 -8.08 -6.27 2.08
C ARG A 247 -8.86 -7.56 1.83
N ALA A 248 -8.82 -8.48 2.80
CA ALA A 248 -9.42 -9.81 2.65
C ALA A 248 -10.96 -9.79 2.79
N SER A 249 -11.49 -8.81 3.52
CA SER A 249 -12.93 -8.68 3.80
C SER A 249 -13.47 -7.34 3.28
N PRO A 250 -14.54 -7.33 2.46
CA PRO A 250 -15.21 -6.09 2.11
C PRO A 250 -15.66 -5.36 3.38
N SER A 251 -15.13 -4.18 3.68
CA SER A 251 -15.55 -3.45 4.89
C SER A 251 -17.03 -3.08 4.76
N THR A 252 -17.78 -3.38 5.82
CA THR A 252 -19.21 -3.09 5.97
C THR A 252 -19.47 -1.68 6.52
N GLY A 253 -18.42 -0.92 6.84
CA GLY A 253 -18.50 0.39 7.50
C GLY A 253 -18.68 1.58 6.55
N PRO A 254 -19.00 2.77 7.10
CA PRO A 254 -19.14 3.98 6.32
C PRO A 254 -17.81 4.33 5.63
N PRO A 255 -17.87 4.91 4.44
CA PRO A 255 -16.90 4.53 3.43
C PRO A 255 -15.73 5.52 3.30
N SER A 256 -15.34 6.14 4.43
CA SER A 256 -14.31 7.19 4.52
C SER A 256 -12.88 6.72 4.27
N ASP A 257 -12.65 5.43 3.98
CA ASP A 257 -11.37 4.82 4.35
C ASP A 257 -10.54 4.30 3.18
N HIS A 258 -9.26 4.65 3.27
CA HIS A 258 -8.22 4.40 2.27
C HIS A 258 -7.34 3.24 2.72
N ILE A 259 -6.92 2.35 1.81
CA ILE A 259 -5.96 1.28 2.14
C ILE A 259 -4.62 1.90 2.48
N VAL A 260 -4.18 2.85 1.66
CA VAL A 260 -2.94 3.58 1.92
C VAL A 260 -3.25 5.06 1.92
N SER A 261 -2.82 5.75 2.96
CA SER A 261 -2.86 7.21 3.02
C SER A 261 -1.45 7.75 3.04
N PHE A 262 -1.13 8.64 2.10
CA PHE A 262 0.12 9.39 2.07
C PHE A 262 -0.16 10.82 2.49
N ASN A 263 0.43 11.26 3.59
CA ASN A 263 0.45 12.66 3.95
C ASN A 263 1.81 13.24 3.59
N ILE A 264 1.86 13.94 2.46
CA ILE A 264 3.11 14.31 1.82
C ILE A 264 3.63 15.61 2.43
N HIS A 265 4.87 15.52 2.91
CA HIS A 265 5.66 16.64 3.40
C HIS A 265 7.03 16.62 2.71
N SER A 266 7.00 16.41 1.39
CA SER A 266 8.21 16.39 0.59
C SER A 266 8.62 17.82 0.21
N ASP A 267 9.87 18.00 -0.20
CA ASP A 267 10.23 19.15 -1.03
C ASP A 267 10.04 18.79 -2.52
N SER A 268 10.34 19.72 -3.42
CA SER A 268 10.22 19.54 -4.86
C SER A 268 11.28 18.60 -5.46
N GLU A 269 12.30 18.20 -4.70
CA GLU A 269 13.43 17.39 -5.19
C GLU A 269 13.32 15.92 -4.80
N HIS A 270 12.74 15.61 -3.63
CA HIS A 270 12.66 14.26 -3.08
C HIS A 270 11.23 13.71 -3.18
N PRO A 271 10.83 13.13 -4.33
CA PRO A 271 9.45 12.71 -4.54
C PRO A 271 9.05 11.61 -3.56
N THR A 272 7.77 11.57 -3.19
CA THR A 272 7.16 10.33 -2.70
C THR A 272 6.81 9.48 -3.90
N VAL A 273 7.33 8.25 -3.95
CA VAL A 273 7.21 7.36 -5.11
C VAL A 273 6.43 6.11 -4.74
N LEU A 274 5.41 5.79 -5.54
CA LEU A 274 4.64 4.56 -5.46
C LEU A 274 4.75 3.80 -6.79
N ARG A 275 5.43 2.65 -6.83
CA ARG A 275 5.66 1.94 -8.10
C ARG A 275 5.56 0.42 -8.05
N HIS A 276 5.08 -0.19 -9.12
CA HIS A 276 4.94 -1.65 -9.21
C HIS A 276 4.10 -2.27 -8.08
N CYS A 277 3.20 -1.50 -7.49
CA CYS A 277 2.32 -1.94 -6.42
C CYS A 277 0.98 -2.45 -6.95
N VAL A 278 0.39 -3.34 -6.16
CA VAL A 278 -0.92 -3.92 -6.40
C VAL A 278 -1.86 -3.52 -5.28
N PHE A 279 -3.03 -2.99 -5.62
CA PHE A 279 -4.06 -2.61 -4.65
C PHE A 279 -5.35 -3.35 -4.95
N LEU A 280 -5.86 -4.06 -3.95
CA LEU A 280 -7.12 -4.78 -4.03
C LEU A 280 -8.15 -4.21 -3.05
N ASP A 281 -9.36 -4.00 -3.56
CA ASP A 281 -10.61 -3.69 -2.86
C ASP A 281 -10.84 -2.22 -2.49
N ARG A 282 -9.82 -1.40 -2.22
CA ARG A 282 -10.01 0.01 -1.81
C ARG A 282 -8.94 1.01 -2.31
N ILE A 283 -9.07 2.23 -1.80
CA ILE A 283 -8.57 3.51 -2.31
C ILE A 283 -7.14 3.80 -1.84
N VAL A 284 -6.31 4.39 -2.71
CA VAL A 284 -5.12 5.15 -2.33
C VAL A 284 -5.52 6.60 -2.08
N ALA A 285 -5.37 7.09 -0.86
CA ALA A 285 -5.45 8.52 -0.58
C ALA A 285 -4.08 9.14 -0.54
N VAL A 286 -4.00 10.32 -1.11
CA VAL A 286 -2.88 11.23 -1.02
C VAL A 286 -3.41 12.54 -0.45
N TYR A 287 -3.08 12.76 0.81
CA TYR A 287 -3.32 14.01 1.51
C TYR A 287 -2.11 14.93 1.30
N ILE A 288 -2.39 16.12 0.79
CA ILE A 288 -1.40 17.14 0.50
C ILE A 288 -1.50 18.16 1.64
N ASN A 289 -0.68 17.98 2.67
CA ASN A 289 -0.71 18.87 3.84
C ASN A 289 0.35 19.96 3.78
N ASN A 290 1.27 19.92 2.81
CA ASN A 290 2.42 20.80 2.82
C ASN A 290 2.53 21.72 1.62
N LEU A 291 3.39 22.72 1.75
CA LEU A 291 3.48 23.87 0.85
C LEU A 291 4.02 23.53 -0.55
N SER A 292 4.79 22.45 -0.72
CA SER A 292 5.28 22.00 -2.03
C SER A 292 5.53 20.49 -1.98
N GLY A 293 5.72 19.86 -3.14
CA GLY A 293 6.08 18.45 -3.18
C GLY A 293 5.87 17.78 -4.52
N VAL A 294 6.34 16.53 -4.65
CA VAL A 294 6.11 15.72 -5.84
C VAL A 294 5.65 14.34 -5.43
N PHE A 295 4.52 13.90 -5.98
CA PHE A 295 4.03 12.53 -5.86
C PHE A 295 4.11 11.83 -7.22
N VAL A 296 4.89 10.75 -7.28
CA VAL A 296 5.03 9.94 -8.49
C VAL A 296 4.38 8.59 -8.23
N PHE A 297 3.46 8.18 -9.11
CA PHE A 297 2.90 6.84 -9.08
C PHE A 297 2.94 6.22 -10.48
N HIS A 298 3.64 5.09 -10.63
CA HIS A 298 3.77 4.44 -11.93
C HIS A 298 3.78 2.92 -11.88
N HIS A 299 3.34 2.29 -12.98
CA HIS A 299 3.33 0.83 -13.11
C HIS A 299 2.55 0.13 -12.00
N ASN A 300 1.50 0.77 -11.48
CA ASN A 300 0.66 0.19 -10.44
C ASN A 300 -0.59 -0.46 -11.04
N VAL A 301 -1.11 -1.49 -10.38
CA VAL A 301 -2.43 -2.06 -10.66
C VAL A 301 -3.33 -1.74 -9.49
N LEU A 302 -4.36 -0.92 -9.73
CA LEU A 302 -5.29 -0.51 -8.71
C LEU A 302 -6.68 -1.02 -9.05
N ARG A 303 -7.21 -1.98 -8.28
CA ARG A 303 -8.55 -2.52 -8.47
C ARG A 303 -9.42 -2.25 -7.24
N SER A 304 -10.38 -1.35 -7.38
CA SER A 304 -11.29 -0.97 -6.30
C SER A 304 -12.71 -1.47 -6.56
N ARG A 305 -13.32 -2.07 -5.54
CA ARG A 305 -14.73 -2.51 -5.54
C ARG A 305 -15.66 -1.45 -4.95
N SER A 306 -15.10 -0.32 -4.48
CA SER A 306 -15.89 0.75 -3.88
C SER A 306 -16.86 1.37 -4.89
N HIS A 307 -18.13 1.48 -4.52
CA HIS A 307 -19.15 2.04 -5.42
C HIS A 307 -19.22 3.56 -5.41
N GLN A 308 -18.63 4.20 -4.41
CA GLN A 308 -18.87 5.62 -4.11
C GLN A 308 -17.60 6.48 -4.18
N TYR A 309 -16.42 5.87 -4.11
CA TYR A 309 -15.18 6.60 -3.89
C TYR A 309 -14.19 6.47 -5.03
N SER A 310 -13.18 7.32 -4.95
CA SER A 310 -12.16 7.37 -5.97
C SER A 310 -11.09 6.31 -5.74
N THR A 311 -10.52 5.67 -6.77
CA THR A 311 -9.41 4.72 -6.57
C THR A 311 -8.16 5.42 -6.06
N VAL A 312 -7.87 6.60 -6.59
CA VAL A 312 -6.78 7.49 -6.15
C VAL A 312 -7.40 8.85 -5.85
N GLY A 313 -7.30 9.30 -4.61
CA GLY A 313 -7.82 10.59 -4.17
C GLY A 313 -6.69 11.53 -3.76
N PHE A 314 -6.59 12.69 -4.37
CA PHE A 314 -5.73 13.78 -3.94
C PHE A 314 -6.58 14.84 -3.25
N SER A 315 -6.25 15.17 -2.00
CA SER A 315 -6.95 16.21 -1.24
C SER A 315 -5.96 17.08 -0.50
N ALA A 316 -6.06 18.39 -0.66
CA ALA A 316 -5.39 19.32 0.25
C ALA A 316 -6.16 19.38 1.59
N VAL A 317 -5.46 19.32 2.72
CA VAL A 317 -6.09 19.25 4.06
C VAL A 317 -6.00 20.57 4.83
N ASN A 318 -5.04 21.45 4.48
CA ASN A 318 -4.83 22.68 5.26
C ASN A 318 -5.70 23.84 4.79
N GLU A 319 -6.32 24.53 5.75
CA GLU A 319 -7.07 25.79 5.59
C GLU A 319 -6.22 26.98 5.10
N ASP A 320 -4.91 26.83 5.00
CA ASP A 320 -4.01 27.84 4.42
C ASP A 320 -3.52 27.49 3.00
N GLY A 321 -3.93 26.34 2.47
CA GLY A 321 -3.48 25.80 1.18
C GLY A 321 -1.96 25.55 1.09
N PRO A 322 -1.50 24.80 0.07
CA PRO A 322 -0.08 24.76 -0.26
C PRO A 322 0.36 26.15 -0.75
N LYS A 323 1.48 26.70 -0.27
CA LYS A 323 2.00 28.02 -0.71
C LYS A 323 3.07 27.92 -1.82
N GLY A 324 3.28 26.73 -2.38
CA GLY A 324 4.31 26.43 -3.38
C GLY A 324 3.88 25.33 -4.34
N ASP A 325 4.83 24.87 -5.15
CA ASP A 325 4.56 24.01 -6.30
C ASP A 325 4.32 22.57 -5.86
N PHE A 326 3.18 22.01 -6.22
CA PHE A 326 2.89 20.59 -6.02
C PHE A 326 2.71 19.90 -7.36
N GLN A 327 3.38 18.76 -7.54
CA GLN A 327 3.33 17.99 -8.78
C GLN A 327 2.79 16.59 -8.55
N ILE A 328 1.84 16.18 -9.37
CA ILE A 328 1.27 14.83 -9.42
C ILE A 328 1.71 14.21 -10.75
N ILE A 329 2.46 13.12 -10.70
CA ILE A 329 2.94 12.42 -11.90
C ILE A 329 2.44 10.97 -11.87
N GLY A 330 1.48 10.64 -12.72
CA GLY A 330 0.88 9.32 -12.87
C GLY A 330 1.17 8.73 -14.25
N ARG A 331 1.95 7.64 -14.32
CA ARG A 331 2.30 7.01 -15.60
C ARG A 331 2.16 5.49 -15.60
N TYR A 332 1.72 4.91 -16.71
CA TYR A 332 1.68 3.44 -16.87
C TYR A 332 0.89 2.73 -15.77
N ASN A 333 -0.16 3.35 -15.21
CA ASN A 333 -1.01 2.69 -14.22
C ASN A 333 -2.22 2.04 -14.89
N VAL A 334 -2.60 0.85 -14.42
CA VAL A 334 -3.87 0.21 -14.76
C VAL A 334 -4.81 0.41 -13.59
N ILE A 335 -5.88 1.17 -13.81
CA ILE A 335 -6.89 1.47 -12.79
C ILE A 335 -8.20 0.83 -13.19
N GLU A 336 -8.68 -0.06 -12.34
CA GLU A 336 -9.95 -0.76 -12.46
C GLU A 336 -10.86 -0.35 -11.31
N GLN A 337 -12.01 0.21 -11.64
CA GLN A 337 -13.04 0.58 -10.68
C GLN A 337 -14.30 -0.19 -11.09
N LEU A 338 -14.71 -1.15 -10.26
CA LEU A 338 -15.91 -1.93 -10.51
C LEU A 338 -17.19 -1.17 -10.14
N GLY A 339 -17.05 -0.09 -9.38
CA GLY A 339 -18.14 0.78 -8.95
C GLY A 339 -18.27 2.09 -9.73
N LYS A 340 -19.29 2.90 -9.40
CA LYS A 340 -19.58 4.21 -10.03
C LYS A 340 -18.68 5.36 -9.55
N GLY A 341 -17.58 5.05 -8.88
CA GLY A 341 -16.64 6.02 -8.34
C GLY A 341 -15.84 6.77 -9.41
N THR A 342 -14.73 7.36 -9.00
CA THR A 342 -13.77 7.99 -9.91
C THR A 342 -12.45 7.23 -9.90
N ALA A 343 -11.76 6.97 -10.99
CA ALA A 343 -10.42 6.36 -10.88
C ALA A 343 -9.43 7.31 -10.20
N VAL A 344 -9.27 8.53 -10.71
CA VAL A 344 -8.39 9.56 -10.14
C VAL A 344 -9.20 10.81 -9.82
N ASN A 345 -9.21 11.22 -8.56
CA ASN A 345 -9.96 12.37 -8.09
C ASN A 345 -9.02 13.38 -7.44
N ILE A 346 -8.94 14.56 -8.02
CA ILE A 346 -8.12 15.66 -7.54
C ILE A 346 -9.08 16.71 -7.00
N LYS A 347 -9.23 16.74 -5.68
CA LYS A 347 -10.06 17.71 -4.97
C LYS A 347 -9.19 18.82 -4.42
N ARG A 348 -9.49 20.03 -4.84
CA ARG A 348 -9.05 21.23 -4.13
C ARG A 348 -10.17 21.66 -3.18
N GLN A 349 -10.02 21.38 -1.90
CA GLN A 349 -10.90 21.97 -0.89
C GLN A 349 -10.39 23.38 -0.57
N GLN A 350 -11.12 24.37 -1.10
CA GLN A 350 -11.14 25.78 -0.72
C GLN A 350 -9.88 26.65 -0.72
N LEU A 351 -8.65 26.16 -0.94
CA LEU A 351 -7.46 27.04 -0.91
C LEU A 351 -6.49 26.87 -2.07
N GLU A 352 -5.70 27.92 -2.26
CA GLU A 352 -4.94 28.24 -3.46
C GLU A 352 -3.48 27.74 -3.45
N PRO A 353 -3.17 26.47 -3.82
CA PRO A 353 -1.87 26.24 -4.45
C PRO A 353 -1.85 27.11 -5.70
N ARG A 354 -0.89 28.03 -5.76
CA ARG A 354 -0.68 28.84 -6.94
C ARG A 354 -0.28 27.98 -8.14
N ASN A 355 0.43 26.87 -7.91
CA ASN A 355 0.98 26.05 -8.99
C ASN A 355 0.77 24.54 -8.69
N LEU A 356 -0.37 24.00 -9.13
CA LEU A 356 -0.60 22.55 -9.16
C LEU A 356 -0.28 22.04 -10.57
N HIS A 357 0.70 21.14 -10.67
CA HIS A 357 1.05 20.48 -11.92
C HIS A 357 0.56 19.03 -11.90
N VAL A 358 -0.21 18.63 -12.90
CA VAL A 358 -0.77 17.28 -13.01
C VAL A 358 -0.35 16.68 -14.34
N HIS A 359 0.44 15.60 -14.29
CA HIS A 359 0.87 14.85 -15.46
C HIS A 359 0.33 13.42 -15.37
N LEU A 360 -0.77 13.14 -16.08
CA LEU A 360 -1.36 11.81 -16.15
C LEU A 360 -1.21 11.28 -17.57
N CYS A 361 -0.21 10.42 -17.80
CA CYS A 361 0.10 9.94 -19.15
C CYS A 361 0.21 8.42 -19.24
N GLN A 362 -0.25 7.84 -20.35
CA GLN A 362 -0.14 6.39 -20.58
C GLN A 362 -0.76 5.57 -19.44
N ASN A 363 -1.94 5.96 -18.95
CA ASN A 363 -2.69 5.16 -17.98
C ASN A 363 -3.86 4.45 -18.69
N THR A 364 -4.25 3.29 -18.18
CA THR A 364 -5.47 2.59 -18.60
C THR A 364 -6.53 2.77 -17.52
N PHE A 365 -7.67 3.34 -17.90
CA PHE A 365 -8.75 3.73 -17.01
C PHE A 365 -9.99 2.83 -17.14
N PRO A 366 -10.86 2.77 -16.11
CA PRO A 366 -11.94 1.79 -16.02
C PRO A 366 -13.10 2.07 -16.99
N ALA A 367 -13.95 1.05 -17.18
CA ALA A 367 -15.10 1.09 -18.08
C ALA A 367 -16.34 1.74 -17.46
N ASP A 368 -16.59 1.48 -16.17
CA ASP A 368 -17.90 1.77 -15.55
C ASP A 368 -17.89 3.00 -14.64
N SER A 369 -16.77 3.72 -14.58
CA SER A 369 -16.54 4.81 -13.65
C SER A 369 -16.01 6.06 -14.33
N GLN A 370 -15.99 7.18 -13.61
CA GLN A 370 -15.35 8.41 -14.09
C GLN A 370 -13.84 8.23 -14.02
N ALA A 371 -13.12 8.29 -15.14
CA ALA A 371 -11.68 8.06 -15.11
C ALA A 371 -10.93 9.13 -14.31
N ILE A 372 -11.14 10.40 -14.64
CA ILE A 372 -10.49 11.53 -13.96
C ILE A 372 -11.56 12.54 -13.55
N PHE A 373 -11.50 12.99 -12.31
CA PHE A 373 -12.28 14.11 -11.81
C PHE A 373 -11.35 15.16 -11.21
N ILE A 374 -11.38 16.37 -11.75
CA ILE A 374 -10.61 17.51 -11.21
C ILE A 374 -11.62 18.57 -10.78
N ARG A 375 -11.60 18.93 -9.50
CA ARG A 375 -12.51 19.93 -8.93
C ARG A 375 -11.79 21.25 -8.69
N THR A 376 -12.41 22.34 -9.15
CA THR A 376 -11.96 23.74 -8.98
C THR A 376 -10.53 24.00 -9.47
N PRO A 377 -10.23 23.72 -10.75
CA PRO A 377 -8.95 24.14 -11.31
C PRO A 377 -8.89 25.68 -11.34
N THR A 378 -7.71 26.25 -11.07
CA THR A 378 -7.43 27.65 -11.40
C THR A 378 -6.72 27.72 -12.76
N PRO A 379 -6.74 28.87 -13.45
CA PRO A 379 -5.93 29.08 -14.65
C PRO A 379 -4.44 28.72 -14.47
N ASP A 380 -3.93 28.80 -13.24
CA ASP A 380 -2.54 28.48 -12.89
C ASP A 380 -2.26 26.97 -12.71
N CYS A 381 -3.26 26.11 -12.88
CA CYS A 381 -3.05 24.66 -12.89
C CYS A 381 -2.52 24.21 -14.26
N ASP A 382 -1.30 23.67 -14.28
CA ASP A 382 -0.72 23.03 -15.46
C ASP A 382 -1.14 21.57 -15.49
N VAL A 383 -2.03 21.21 -16.42
CA VAL A 383 -2.59 19.87 -16.53
C VAL A 383 -2.23 19.27 -17.88
N THR A 384 -1.44 18.19 -17.84
CA THR A 384 -1.11 17.34 -18.97
C THR A 384 -1.80 15.99 -18.82
N VAL A 385 -2.70 15.67 -19.76
CA VAL A 385 -3.38 14.37 -19.82
C VAL A 385 -3.26 13.83 -21.23
N GLN A 386 -2.28 12.95 -21.43
CA GLN A 386 -1.94 12.45 -22.75
C GLN A 386 -1.80 10.94 -22.83
N ARG A 387 -2.11 10.36 -24.00
CA ARG A 387 -1.86 8.93 -24.27
C ARG A 387 -2.55 7.99 -23.29
N ASN A 388 -3.65 8.39 -22.67
CA ASN A 388 -4.40 7.52 -21.80
C ASN A 388 -5.42 6.70 -22.60
N LEU A 389 -5.68 5.47 -22.14
CA LEU A 389 -6.69 4.59 -22.70
C LEU A 389 -7.89 4.56 -21.76
N TYR A 390 -8.99 5.17 -22.20
CA TYR A 390 -10.25 5.21 -21.45
C TYR A 390 -11.13 4.07 -21.89
N ARG A 391 -11.63 3.25 -20.98
CA ARG A 391 -12.64 2.22 -21.29
C ARG A 391 -14.07 2.72 -21.10
N GLY A 392 -14.22 3.85 -20.42
CA GLY A 392 -15.48 4.35 -19.88
C GLY A 392 -15.61 5.85 -19.98
N ARG A 393 -16.17 6.47 -18.92
CA ARG A 393 -16.31 7.93 -18.84
C ARG A 393 -14.93 8.55 -18.62
N PRO A 394 -14.50 9.53 -19.42
CA PRO A 394 -13.11 9.97 -19.43
C PRO A 394 -12.82 11.01 -18.35
N LEU A 395 -12.60 12.25 -18.74
CA LEU A 395 -12.28 13.36 -17.87
C LEU A 395 -13.54 14.18 -17.59
N ARG A 396 -13.83 14.43 -16.32
CA ARG A 396 -14.82 15.41 -15.88
C ARG A 396 -14.11 16.47 -15.08
N VAL A 397 -14.40 17.72 -15.42
CA VAL A 397 -13.90 18.88 -14.67
C VAL A 397 -15.09 19.57 -14.04
N ASP A 398 -15.05 19.75 -12.72
CA ASP A 398 -16.00 20.60 -12.02
C ASP A 398 -15.38 21.99 -11.91
N LEU A 399 -15.82 22.86 -12.81
CA LEU A 399 -15.29 24.21 -12.97
C LEU A 399 -15.93 25.22 -12.01
N GLY A 400 -16.91 24.81 -11.19
CA GLY A 400 -17.68 25.75 -10.39
C GLY A 400 -18.30 26.84 -11.26
N GLU A 401 -17.92 28.10 -11.04
CA GLU A 401 -18.40 29.28 -11.77
C GLU A 401 -17.63 29.57 -13.07
N PHE A 402 -16.55 28.85 -13.36
CA PHE A 402 -15.69 29.12 -14.51
C PHE A 402 -16.19 28.48 -15.83
N ASN A 403 -15.85 29.11 -16.96
CA ASN A 403 -16.24 28.64 -18.30
C ASN A 403 -15.36 27.48 -18.80
N SER A 404 -15.96 26.39 -19.25
CA SER A 404 -15.26 25.19 -19.73
C SER A 404 -14.39 25.39 -20.96
N GLY A 405 -14.72 26.37 -21.81
CA GLY A 405 -13.91 26.66 -23.00
C GLY A 405 -12.51 27.16 -22.68
N GLU A 406 -12.34 27.95 -21.61
CA GLU A 406 -11.05 28.55 -21.25
C GLU A 406 -10.06 27.50 -20.69
N PHE A 407 -10.56 26.55 -19.89
CA PHE A 407 -9.73 25.48 -19.32
C PHE A 407 -9.32 24.43 -20.36
N ALA A 408 -10.19 24.15 -21.33
CA ALA A 408 -9.88 23.25 -22.45
C ALA A 408 -8.64 23.70 -23.24
N MET A 409 -8.44 25.01 -23.38
CA MET A 409 -7.32 25.59 -24.14
C MET A 409 -6.04 25.71 -23.33
N ALA A 410 -6.14 25.80 -22.00
CA ALA A 410 -4.97 25.92 -21.12
C ALA A 410 -4.30 24.57 -20.84
N TRP A 411 -5.02 23.46 -20.98
CA TRP A 411 -4.53 22.12 -20.65
C TRP A 411 -3.87 21.45 -21.85
N ASN A 412 -2.78 20.72 -21.58
CA ASN A 412 -2.13 19.91 -22.59
C ASN A 412 -2.82 18.54 -22.68
N LEU A 413 -3.88 18.51 -23.49
CA LEU A 413 -4.65 17.30 -23.79
C LEU A 413 -4.27 16.78 -25.17
N GLY A 414 -4.13 15.46 -25.29
CA GLY A 414 -3.96 14.86 -26.62
C GLY A 414 -3.53 13.41 -26.62
N TYR A 415 -3.66 12.82 -27.80
CA TYR A 415 -3.25 11.44 -28.05
C TYR A 415 -3.96 10.40 -27.16
N ASN A 416 -5.12 10.73 -26.60
CA ASN A 416 -5.90 9.80 -25.79
C ASN A 416 -6.79 8.91 -26.67
N ALA A 417 -7.21 7.76 -26.14
CA ALA A 417 -8.12 6.85 -26.82
C ALA A 417 -9.42 6.63 -26.02
N TYR A 418 -10.57 6.80 -26.67
CA TYR A 418 -11.90 6.73 -26.06
C TYR A 418 -12.83 5.75 -26.80
N PRO A 419 -13.79 5.11 -26.11
CA PRO A 419 -14.84 4.34 -26.75
C PRO A 419 -15.88 5.29 -27.38
N PRO A 420 -16.71 4.82 -28.34
CA PRO A 420 -17.62 5.68 -29.08
C PRO A 420 -18.85 6.13 -28.25
N ILE A 421 -19.21 5.39 -27.20
CA ILE A 421 -20.37 5.69 -26.35
C ILE A 421 -19.87 5.99 -24.94
N LEU A 422 -19.90 7.27 -24.55
CA LEU A 422 -19.47 7.72 -23.23
C LEU A 422 -20.64 7.76 -22.25
N GLY A 423 -21.37 6.65 -22.13
CA GLY A 423 -22.48 6.53 -21.16
C GLY A 423 -23.58 7.59 -21.31
N GLY A 424 -23.91 7.98 -22.55
CA GLY A 424 -24.94 8.98 -22.86
C GLY A 424 -24.46 10.44 -22.81
N VAL A 425 -23.18 10.67 -22.51
CA VAL A 425 -22.56 11.99 -22.55
C VAL A 425 -22.08 12.27 -23.99
N PRO A 426 -22.54 13.35 -24.65
CA PRO A 426 -22.05 13.71 -25.98
C PRO A 426 -20.54 13.92 -25.94
N LEU A 427 -19.83 13.39 -26.94
CA LEU A 427 -18.37 13.56 -27.06
C LEU A 427 -17.95 15.03 -27.02
N GLU A 428 -18.79 15.92 -27.52
CA GLU A 428 -18.63 17.38 -27.53
C GLU A 428 -18.43 17.99 -26.12
N THR A 429 -18.88 17.27 -25.08
CA THR A 429 -18.73 17.70 -23.67
C THR A 429 -17.49 17.13 -23.00
N VAL A 430 -16.76 16.25 -23.71
CA VAL A 430 -15.46 15.75 -23.27
C VAL A 430 -14.40 16.69 -23.80
N LEU A 431 -13.51 17.09 -22.91
CA LEU A 431 -12.29 17.80 -23.29
C LEU A 431 -11.44 16.86 -24.15
N SER A 432 -11.48 17.05 -25.47
CA SER A 432 -10.74 16.27 -26.45
C SER A 432 -9.89 17.17 -27.34
N SER A 433 -8.73 16.67 -27.74
CA SER A 433 -7.87 17.29 -28.75
C SER A 433 -8.08 16.65 -30.12
N ASN A 434 -7.67 17.33 -31.19
CA ASN A 434 -7.69 16.78 -32.54
C ASN A 434 -6.77 15.56 -32.71
N SER A 435 -5.82 15.36 -31.79
CA SER A 435 -4.94 14.18 -31.77
C SER A 435 -5.55 12.98 -31.03
N ASP A 436 -6.71 13.14 -30.40
CA ASP A 436 -7.39 12.03 -29.72
C ASP A 436 -8.09 11.09 -30.70
N ILE A 437 -8.18 9.81 -30.32
CA ILE A 437 -8.83 8.76 -31.08
C ILE A 437 -10.14 8.39 -30.39
N VAL A 438 -11.25 8.46 -31.13
CA VAL A 438 -12.56 8.00 -30.66
C VAL A 438 -13.02 6.85 -31.54
N GLY A 439 -13.27 5.69 -30.95
CA GLY A 439 -13.69 4.53 -31.70
C GLY A 439 -13.73 3.25 -30.87
N THR A 440 -14.08 2.14 -31.52
CA THR A 440 -14.05 0.83 -30.84
C THR A 440 -12.62 0.51 -30.45
N LEU A 441 -12.39 0.25 -29.17
CA LEU A 441 -11.06 -0.08 -28.64
C LEU A 441 -10.77 -1.57 -28.91
N PRO A 442 -9.79 -1.89 -29.78
CA PRO A 442 -9.59 -3.25 -30.24
C PRO A 442 -8.62 -3.97 -29.30
N TYR A 443 -9.15 -4.43 -28.16
CA TYR A 443 -8.39 -5.26 -27.23
C TYR A 443 -8.06 -6.64 -27.81
N LEU A 444 -6.93 -7.19 -27.38
CA LEU A 444 -6.58 -8.60 -27.59
C LEU A 444 -7.43 -9.50 -26.71
N SER A 445 -7.71 -9.10 -25.47
CA SER A 445 -8.71 -9.69 -24.59
C SER A 445 -9.24 -8.69 -23.55
N ASN A 446 -10.52 -8.84 -23.20
CA ASN A 446 -11.17 -8.18 -22.06
C ASN A 446 -11.41 -9.14 -20.88
N ASN A 447 -10.95 -10.39 -21.00
CA ASN A 447 -11.04 -11.37 -19.93
C ASN A 447 -9.79 -11.28 -19.05
N PRO A 448 -9.90 -10.95 -17.75
CA PRO A 448 -8.74 -10.88 -16.87
C PRO A 448 -8.09 -12.25 -16.59
N LEU A 449 -8.72 -13.36 -16.99
CA LEU A 449 -8.10 -14.68 -16.98
C LEU A 449 -7.13 -14.90 -18.15
N ASP A 450 -7.24 -14.11 -19.23
CA ASP A 450 -6.32 -14.20 -20.37
C ASP A 450 -5.05 -13.41 -20.05
N VAL A 451 -4.32 -13.88 -19.04
CA VAL A 451 -3.06 -13.29 -18.56
C VAL A 451 -2.09 -13.13 -19.74
N GLY A 452 -1.53 -11.94 -19.90
CA GLY A 452 -0.68 -11.60 -21.05
C GLY A 452 -1.41 -11.02 -22.27
N ARG A 453 -2.75 -11.08 -22.32
CA ARG A 453 -3.58 -10.46 -23.38
C ARG A 453 -4.58 -9.45 -22.83
N TYR A 454 -4.92 -9.56 -21.56
CA TYR A 454 -5.87 -8.69 -20.88
C TYR A 454 -5.48 -7.21 -21.00
N LEU A 455 -6.44 -6.38 -21.46
CA LEU A 455 -6.33 -4.91 -21.63
C LEU A 455 -5.27 -4.42 -22.63
N ARG A 456 -4.63 -5.32 -23.37
CA ARG A 456 -3.66 -4.98 -24.40
C ARG A 456 -4.35 -4.67 -25.72
N LEU A 457 -3.87 -3.66 -26.44
CA LEU A 457 -4.40 -3.29 -27.76
C LEU A 457 -3.83 -4.20 -28.86
N LYS A 458 -4.61 -4.43 -29.91
CA LYS A 458 -4.09 -5.07 -31.14
C LYS A 458 -2.99 -4.18 -31.77
N PRO A 459 -1.81 -4.72 -32.13
CA PRO A 459 -0.67 -3.93 -32.65
C PRO A 459 -0.94 -3.11 -33.92
N ASP A 460 -1.94 -3.50 -34.71
CA ASP A 460 -2.33 -2.88 -35.96
C ASP A 460 -3.41 -1.80 -35.80
N SER A 461 -3.87 -1.57 -34.58
CA SER A 461 -4.91 -0.59 -34.30
C SER A 461 -4.40 0.85 -34.24
N ALA A 462 -5.28 1.80 -34.55
CA ALA A 462 -4.98 3.24 -34.43
C ALA A 462 -4.45 3.63 -33.03
N PRO A 463 -5.07 3.24 -31.89
CA PRO A 463 -4.53 3.57 -30.57
C PRO A 463 -3.22 2.85 -30.21
N ALA A 464 -2.82 1.82 -30.97
CA ALA A 464 -1.53 1.14 -30.82
C ALA A 464 -0.39 1.75 -31.65
N ARG A 465 -0.70 2.64 -32.60
CA ARG A 465 0.26 3.25 -33.54
C ARG A 465 0.15 4.78 -33.53
N MET A 466 0.03 5.35 -32.34
CA MET A 466 -0.08 6.78 -32.19
C MET A 466 1.30 7.39 -32.37
N LEU A 467 1.46 8.30 -33.32
CA LEU A 467 2.68 9.08 -33.39
C LEU A 467 2.64 10.14 -32.30
N ASP A 468 3.73 10.30 -31.55
CA ASP A 468 3.86 11.44 -30.66
C ASP A 468 4.14 12.75 -31.42
N GLU A 469 4.22 13.87 -30.69
CA GLU A 469 4.54 15.19 -31.27
C GLU A 469 5.88 15.24 -32.02
N ARG A 470 6.78 14.30 -31.74
CA ARG A 470 8.09 14.15 -32.40
C ARG A 470 8.02 13.16 -33.56
N GLY A 471 6.85 12.59 -33.85
CA GLY A 471 6.66 11.55 -34.86
C GLY A 471 7.23 10.20 -34.45
N LEU A 472 7.47 9.96 -33.16
CA LEU A 472 7.92 8.66 -32.65
C LEU A 472 6.73 7.77 -32.36
N ASP A 473 6.89 6.48 -32.65
CA ASP A 473 5.88 5.47 -32.33
C ASP A 473 5.56 5.48 -30.84
N SER A 474 4.27 5.62 -30.54
CA SER A 474 3.71 5.54 -29.21
C SER A 474 2.33 4.90 -29.26
N PHE A 475 1.71 4.76 -28.09
CA PHE A 475 0.44 4.07 -27.94
C PHE A 475 -0.34 4.66 -26.76
N ALA A 476 -1.66 4.51 -26.80
CA ALA A 476 -2.52 4.84 -25.70
C ALA A 476 -2.57 3.71 -24.66
N GLY A 477 -2.58 4.09 -23.39
CA GLY A 477 -2.73 3.18 -22.26
C GLY A 477 -1.41 2.77 -21.61
N ALA A 478 -1.53 2.01 -20.54
CA ALA A 478 -0.39 1.59 -19.71
C ALA A 478 0.43 0.44 -20.27
N LEU A 479 -0.12 -0.29 -21.23
CA LEU A 479 0.44 -1.56 -21.71
C LEU A 479 0.90 -1.40 -23.15
N PRO A 480 2.12 -1.85 -23.50
CA PRO A 480 2.52 -1.96 -24.89
C PRO A 480 1.50 -2.77 -25.71
N PRO A 481 1.18 -2.36 -26.96
CA PRO A 481 0.32 -3.13 -27.84
C PRO A 481 0.93 -4.50 -28.16
N GLY A 482 0.06 -5.48 -28.43
CA GLY A 482 0.50 -6.86 -28.64
C GLY A 482 0.39 -7.71 -27.39
N GLU A 483 0.57 -9.02 -27.59
CA GLU A 483 0.67 -9.97 -26.49
C GLU A 483 1.88 -9.61 -25.62
N ALA A 484 1.78 -9.87 -24.33
CA ALA A 484 2.95 -9.86 -23.48
C ALA A 484 4.02 -10.78 -24.08
N SER A 485 5.26 -10.30 -24.21
CA SER A 485 6.39 -11.22 -24.32
C SER A 485 6.37 -12.11 -23.08
N ASP A 486 6.52 -13.42 -23.26
CA ASP A 486 6.39 -14.43 -22.20
C ASP A 486 7.03 -13.99 -20.87
N GLU A 487 6.33 -14.20 -19.75
CA GLU A 487 6.69 -14.00 -18.33
C GLU A 487 7.19 -12.62 -17.84
N ASP A 488 7.62 -11.72 -18.74
CA ASP A 488 8.55 -10.65 -18.38
C ASP A 488 7.93 -9.24 -18.25
N ASP A 489 6.64 -9.07 -18.54
CA ASP A 489 6.00 -7.77 -18.35
C ASP A 489 5.46 -7.56 -16.91
N TRP A 490 5.61 -6.31 -16.42
CA TRP A 490 5.24 -5.93 -15.06
C TRP A 490 3.75 -6.13 -14.73
N PHE A 491 2.87 -5.96 -15.72
CA PHE A 491 1.42 -6.04 -15.55
C PHE A 491 0.98 -7.50 -15.46
N THR A 492 1.49 -8.35 -16.36
CA THR A 492 1.28 -9.80 -16.32
C THR A 492 1.69 -10.38 -14.98
N ARG A 493 2.86 -10.01 -14.44
CA ARG A 493 3.27 -10.39 -13.08
C ARG A 493 2.30 -9.89 -12.01
N SER A 494 1.87 -8.63 -12.11
CA SER A 494 0.93 -8.04 -11.16
C SER A 494 -0.46 -8.70 -11.19
N VAL A 495 -0.96 -9.06 -12.37
CA VAL A 495 -2.21 -9.82 -12.54
C VAL A 495 -2.08 -11.23 -11.97
N ARG A 496 -0.95 -11.90 -12.17
CA ARG A 496 -0.70 -13.22 -11.54
C ARG A 496 -0.69 -13.12 -10.02
N ARG A 497 -0.05 -12.09 -9.45
CA ARG A 497 -0.12 -11.80 -8.00
C ARG A 497 -1.56 -11.58 -7.54
N LEU A 498 -2.34 -10.77 -8.27
CA LEU A 498 -3.76 -10.54 -8.01
C LEU A 498 -4.58 -11.85 -8.00
N GLN A 499 -4.33 -12.73 -8.96
CA GLN A 499 -5.01 -14.03 -9.06
C GLN A 499 -4.62 -14.97 -7.91
N ALA A 500 -3.35 -14.95 -7.48
CA ALA A 500 -2.85 -15.76 -6.37
C ALA A 500 -3.53 -15.41 -5.04
N HIS A 501 -4.01 -14.17 -4.87
CA HIS A 501 -4.79 -13.74 -3.70
C HIS A 501 -6.23 -14.33 -3.67
N GLY A 502 -6.60 -15.22 -4.61
CA GLY A 502 -7.80 -16.08 -4.51
C GLY A 502 -9.15 -15.40 -4.80
N ASP A 503 -9.18 -14.06 -4.79
CA ASP A 503 -10.42 -13.28 -4.96
C ASP A 503 -10.86 -13.14 -6.42
N VAL A 504 -9.92 -13.06 -7.37
CA VAL A 504 -10.27 -12.87 -8.79
C VAL A 504 -11.03 -14.09 -9.35
N ALA A 505 -10.71 -15.30 -8.90
CA ALA A 505 -11.32 -16.53 -9.39
C ALA A 505 -12.73 -16.77 -8.81
N LYS A 506 -12.98 -16.37 -7.56
CA LYS A 506 -14.30 -16.58 -6.93
C LYS A 506 -15.35 -15.57 -7.40
N GLU A 507 -14.95 -14.32 -7.70
CA GLU A 507 -15.89 -13.29 -8.17
C GLU A 507 -16.43 -13.54 -9.59
N GLN A 508 -15.67 -14.22 -10.46
CA GLN A 508 -16.08 -14.45 -11.84
C GLN A 508 -17.08 -15.58 -12.03
N GLN A 509 -17.32 -16.39 -11.01
CA GLN A 509 -18.35 -17.43 -11.07
C GLN A 509 -19.76 -16.84 -10.95
N GLY A 510 -19.91 -15.55 -10.59
CA GLY A 510 -21.22 -14.97 -10.29
C GLY A 510 -21.91 -15.69 -9.12
N PRO A 511 -23.08 -15.22 -8.69
CA PRO A 511 -24.00 -16.06 -7.92
C PRO A 511 -24.53 -17.24 -8.75
#